data_AF-A0A2J6XBE0-F1
#
_entry.id   AF-A0A2J6XBE0-F1
#
_cell.length_a   1.000
_cell.length_b   1.000
_cell.length_c   1.000
_cell.angle_alpha   90.00
_cell.angle_beta   90.00
_cell.angle_gamma   90.00
#
_symmetry.space_group_name_H-M   'P 1'
#
loop_
_entity.id
_entity.type
_entity.pdbx_description
1 polymer ?
#
loop_
_entity_poly.entity_id
_entity_poly.type
_entity_poly.pdbx_seq_one_letter_code
_entity_poly.pdbx_strand_id
1 'polypeptide(L)' 'MPRLILSGGGTGGHVYPALAVAEALAERAHVVYVGSVGGMEERIVTQESTLPFRSLPAAAVRGRGQVQVARSLLIL' A
#
# COMPACT_ATOMS: atom_id res chain seq x y z
N MET A 1 -18.77 -2.10 13.66
CA MET A 1 -18.32 -1.75 12.30
C MET A 1 -17.23 -2.73 11.87
N PRO A 2 -17.26 -3.27 10.65
CA PRO A 2 -16.21 -4.12 10.10
C PRO A 2 -14.85 -3.39 10.02
N ARG A 3 -13.77 -4.18 9.99
CA ARG A 3 -12.40 -3.71 9.81
C ARG A 3 -11.93 -4.13 8.42
N LEU A 4 -11.46 -3.18 7.62
CA LEU A 4 -11.04 -3.41 6.25
C LEU A 4 -9.54 -3.07 6.11
N ILE A 5 -8.81 -3.95 5.44
CA ILE A 5 -7.44 -3.70 5.02
C ILE A 5 -7.46 -3.48 3.52
N LEU A 6 -6.93 -2.35 3.08
CA LEU A 6 -6.67 -2.07 1.68
C LEU A 6 -5.19 -2.23 1.41
N SER A 7 -4.86 -2.78 0.25
CA SER A 7 -3.50 -2.84 -0.24
C SER A 7 -3.52 -2.78 -1.76
N GLY A 8 -2.43 -2.29 -2.32
CA GLY A 8 -2.24 -2.04 -3.73
C GLY A 8 -0.85 -1.46 -3.89
N GLY A 9 -0.18 -1.77 -5.01
CA GLY A 9 1.23 -1.40 -5.18
C GLY A 9 1.67 -1.37 -6.64
N GLY A 10 2.89 -0.89 -6.84
CA GLY A 10 3.52 -0.74 -8.15
C GLY A 10 3.43 0.70 -8.68
N THR A 11 2.24 1.30 -8.68
CA THR A 11 1.97 2.70 -9.08
C THR A 11 0.64 3.20 -8.47
N GLY A 12 0.24 4.45 -8.74
CA GLY A 12 -1.05 4.99 -8.34
C GLY A 12 -2.29 4.30 -8.94
N GLY A 13 -2.14 3.48 -9.99
CA GLY A 13 -3.27 2.87 -10.70
C GLY A 13 -4.17 1.96 -9.85
N HIS A 14 -3.65 1.38 -8.76
CA HIS A 14 -4.42 0.62 -7.77
C HIS A 14 -4.68 1.40 -6.48
N VAL A 15 -3.82 2.38 -6.16
CA VAL A 15 -3.93 3.18 -4.93
C VAL A 15 -5.16 4.07 -5.00
N TYR A 16 -5.36 4.82 -6.09
CA TYR A 16 -6.49 5.75 -6.21
C TYR A 16 -7.86 5.06 -6.18
N PRO A 17 -8.08 3.93 -6.90
CA PRO A 17 -9.32 3.17 -6.74
C PRO A 17 -9.55 2.68 -5.31
N ALA A 18 -8.50 2.23 -4.62
CA ALA A 18 -8.62 1.80 -3.23
C ALA A 18 -8.99 2.97 -2.29
N LEU A 19 -8.43 4.17 -2.50
CA LEU A 19 -8.82 5.37 -1.75
C LEU A 19 -10.30 5.73 -1.97
N ALA A 20 -10.79 5.66 -3.21
CA ALA A 20 -12.20 5.91 -3.51
C ALA A 20 -13.13 4.92 -2.80
N VAL A 21 -12.75 3.64 -2.73
CA VAL A 21 -13.49 2.62 -1.96
C VAL A 21 -13.46 2.91 -0.46
N ALA A 22 -12.32 3.35 0.07
CA ALA A 22 -12.19 3.71 1.48
C ALA A 22 -13.10 4.88 1.86
N GLU A 23 -13.16 5.91 1.02
CA GLU A 23 -14.01 7.08 1.20
C GLU A 23 -15.49 6.69 1.19
N ALA A 24 -15.92 5.87 0.23
CA ALA A 24 -17.30 5.36 0.16
C ALA A 24 -17.71 4.52 1.38
N LEU A 25 -16.74 3.98 2.13
CA LEU A 25 -16.95 3.13 3.30
C LEU A 25 -16.60 3.81 4.65
N ALA A 26 -16.24 5.10 4.66
CA ALA A 26 -15.70 5.78 5.85
C ALA A 26 -16.65 5.71 7.06
N GLU A 27 -17.96 5.79 6.86
CA GLU A 27 -18.98 5.69 7.91
C GLU A 27 -19.44 4.25 8.19
N ARG A 28 -18.94 3.28 7.44
CA ARG A 28 -19.40 1.88 7.49
C ARG A 28 -18.32 0.92 7.95
N ALA A 29 -17.04 1.31 7.87
CA ALA A 29 -15.91 0.46 8.20
C ALA A 29 -14.74 1.25 8.79
N HIS A 30 -13.94 0.58 9.62
CA HIS A 30 -12.61 1.06 9.98
C HIS A 30 -11.61 0.59 8.94
N VAL A 31 -11.09 1.52 8.14
CA VAL A 31 -10.19 1.21 7.03
C VAL A 31 -8.76 1.56 7.40
N VAL A 32 -7.83 0.67 7.06
CA VAL A 32 -6.38 0.90 7.12
C VAL A 32 -5.77 0.53 5.78
N TYR A 33 -4.83 1.33 5.29
CA TYR A 33 -4.06 1.01 4.11
C TYR A 33 -2.73 0.36 4.51
N VAL A 34 -2.37 -0.74 3.86
CA VAL A 34 -1.13 -1.48 4.08
C VAL A 34 -0.31 -1.48 2.79
N GLY A 35 0.96 -1.06 2.89
CA GLY A 35 1.85 -0.93 1.74
C GLY A 35 3.32 -1.16 2.10
N SER A 36 4.19 -1.11 1.09
CA SER A 36 5.63 -1.26 1.26
C SER A 36 6.29 0.00 1.81
N VAL A 37 7.33 -0.19 2.63
CA VAL A 37 8.19 0.90 3.10
C VAL A 37 8.86 1.57 1.89
N GLY A 38 8.74 2.90 1.77
CA GLY A 38 9.28 3.68 0.65
C GLY A 38 8.53 3.49 -0.67
N GLY A 39 7.40 2.78 -0.66
CA GLY A 39 6.55 2.56 -1.82
C GLY A 39 5.85 3.83 -2.28
N MET A 40 5.40 3.84 -3.54
CA MET A 40 4.61 4.96 -4.06
C MET A 40 3.29 5.12 -3.31
N GLU A 41 2.71 4.01 -2.86
CA GLU A 41 1.51 3.96 -2.03
C GLU A 41 1.70 4.63 -0.67
N GLU A 42 2.86 4.52 -0.02
CA GLU A 42 3.12 5.21 1.24
C GLU A 42 3.03 6.73 1.02
N ARG A 43 3.67 7.23 -0.04
CA ARG A 43 3.63 8.65 -0.39
C ARG A 43 2.21 9.12 -0.70
N ILE A 44 1.48 8.43 -1.59
CA ILE A 44 0.14 8.84 -2.01
C ILE A 44 -0.82 8.80 -0.82
N VAL A 45 -0.86 7.69 -0.06
CA VAL A 45 -1.82 7.53 1.03
C VAL A 45 -1.55 8.53 2.16
N THR A 46 -0.29 8.75 2.53
CA THR A 46 0.06 9.67 3.63
C THR A 46 -0.07 11.15 3.26
N GLN A 47 0.08 11.52 1.98
CA GLN A 47 0.00 12.92 1.54
C GLN A 47 -1.38 13.31 1.01
N GLU A 48 -2.11 12.39 0.42
CA GLU A 48 -3.35 12.68 -0.33
C GLU A 48 -4.60 12.11 0.34
N SER A 49 -4.48 11.41 1.48
CA SER A 49 -5.62 10.85 2.22
C SER A 49 -5.48 11.00 3.74
N THR A 50 -6.59 10.82 4.45
CA THR A 50 -6.64 10.77 5.92
C THR A 50 -6.57 9.34 6.46
N LEU A 51 -6.38 8.34 5.59
CA LEU A 51 -6.35 6.94 6.02
C LEU A 51 -5.09 6.64 6.83
N PRO A 52 -5.22 5.80 7.88
CA PRO A 52 -4.04 5.26 8.54
C PRO A 52 -3.26 4.39 7.56
N PHE A 53 -1.95 4.64 7.45
CA PHE A 53 -1.03 3.83 6.67
C PHE A 53 -0.21 2.92 7.59
N ARG A 54 -0.04 1.67 7.20
CA ARG A 54 0.82 0.69 7.86
C ARG A 54 1.83 0.14 6.87
N SER A 55 3.09 0.55 7.05
CA SER A 55 4.20 0.11 6.23
C SER A 55 4.62 -1.32 6.60
N LEU A 56 4.95 -2.13 5.61
CA LEU A 56 5.52 -3.47 5.75
C LEU A 56 6.81 -3.59 4.94
N PRO A 57 7.81 -4.35 5.40
CA PRO A 57 8.92 -4.76 4.57
C PRO A 57 8.39 -5.63 3.43
N ALA A 58 8.34 -5.07 2.22
CA ALA A 58 7.84 -5.74 1.03
C ALA A 58 8.58 -5.23 -0.20
N ALA A 59 8.86 -6.13 -1.14
CA ALA A 59 9.61 -5.80 -2.35
C ALA A 59 9.13 -6.61 -3.55
N ALA A 60 9.25 -6.01 -4.74
CA ALA A 60 8.85 -6.65 -5.98
C ALA A 60 9.83 -7.75 -6.39
N VAL A 61 9.32 -8.97 -6.56
CA VAL A 61 10.10 -10.11 -7.11
C VAL A 61 9.98 -10.16 -8.64
N ARG A 62 8.82 -9.81 -9.18
CA ARG A 62 8.54 -9.82 -10.62
C ARG A 62 9.08 -8.55 -11.29
N GLY A 63 9.75 -8.71 -12.44
CA GLY A 63 10.28 -7.59 -13.23
C GLY A 63 11.58 -6.98 -12.72
N ARG A 64 12.25 -7.63 -11.74
CA ARG A 64 13.55 -7.24 -11.21
C ARG A 64 14.63 -8.25 -11.61
N GLY A 65 15.85 -7.77 -11.81
CA GLY A 65 17.00 -8.66 -12.08
C GLY A 65 17.36 -9.51 -10.86
N GLN A 66 18.05 -10.64 -11.06
CA GLN A 66 18.40 -11.59 -9.99
C GLN A 66 19.14 -10.92 -8.81
N VAL A 67 20.04 -9.97 -9.10
CA VAL A 67 20.76 -9.19 -8.07
C VAL A 67 19.81 -8.32 -7.25
N GLN A 68 18.79 -7.72 -7.88
CA GLN A 68 17.80 -6.90 -7.17
C GLN A 68 16.87 -7.77 -6.30
N VAL A 69 16.45 -8.93 -6.80
CA VAL A 69 15.65 -9.88 -6.00
C VAL A 69 16.46 -10.39 -4.80
N ALA A 70 17.74 -10.72 -4.97
CA ALA A 70 18.62 -11.11 -3.87
C ALA A 70 18.77 -9.97 -2.84
N ARG A 71 18.91 -8.72 -3.29
CA ARG A 71 18.92 -7.55 -2.40
C ARG A 71 17.60 -7.36 -1.66
N SER A 72 16.48 -7.71 -2.27
CA SER A 72 15.16 -7.65 -1.61
C SER A 72 15.05 -8.58 -0.41
N LEU A 73 15.84 -9.67 -0.34
CA LEU A 73 15.88 -10.54 0.84
C LEU A 73 16.55 -9.89 2.06
N LEU A 74 17.33 -8.82 1.86
CA LEU A 74 18.00 -8.09 2.96
C LEU A 74 17.07 -7.09 3.67
N ILE A 75 15.92 -6.78 3.06
CA ILE A 75 14.93 -5.82 3.58
C ILE A 75 13.64 -6.49 4.06
N LEU A 76 13.52 -7.80 3.87
CA LEU A 76 12.46 -8.66 4.41
C LEU A 76 12.86 -9.16 5.80
#